data_AF-A0A4R7KB33-F1
#
_entry.id   AF-A0A4R7KB33-F1
#
_cell.length_a   1.000
_cell.length_b   1.000
_cell.length_c   1.000
_cell.angle_alpha   90.00
_cell.angle_beta   90.00
_cell.angle_gamma   90.00
#
_symmetry.space_group_name_H-M   'P 1'
#
loop_
_entity.id
_entity.type
_entity.pdbx_description
1 polymer ?
#
loop_
_entity_poly.entity_id
_entity_poly.type
_entity_poly.pdbx_seq_one_letter_code
_entity_poly.pdbx_strand_id
1 'polypeptide(L)'
;MKNKKLAIYLAILYVLSAFCYVSSYLLYTKKYHAQLANISFSDIIIFIFLSAIAESFVVKYKNVGISPGFGITTAATLHFGVFWGMVIVSIGTTLRCVRFQGKTNHLFNTPVYKTLYNISNYSISTYLGGIVFHFILNRNYTTYPIYIFVQYISFVILFLMVNTLIISILVVILSQTNFFDIFSYHLRIGFLNIVYASPFGILLLFLYNSNNILGILVTLLVIITSRYIFKLYLLD
;
A
#
# COMPACT_ATOMS: atom_id res chain seq x y z
N MET A 1 1.82 -12.65 -24.80
CA MET A 1 2.00 -13.48 -23.58
C MET A 1 1.60 -14.92 -23.89
N LYS A 2 2.46 -15.93 -23.68
CA LYS A 2 2.19 -17.34 -24.04
C LYS A 2 1.03 -17.99 -23.26
N ASN A 3 0.57 -17.38 -22.16
CA ASN A 3 -0.52 -17.90 -21.34
C ASN A 3 -1.77 -17.00 -21.46
N LYS A 4 -2.79 -17.45 -22.20
CA LYS A 4 -4.06 -16.71 -22.41
C LYS A 4 -4.76 -16.39 -21.09
N LYS A 5 -4.74 -17.32 -20.11
CA LYS A 5 -5.34 -17.10 -18.78
C LYS A 5 -4.70 -15.92 -18.06
N LEU A 6 -3.37 -15.84 -18.10
CA LEU A 6 -2.63 -14.73 -17.49
C LEU A 6 -2.94 -13.40 -18.17
N ALA A 7 -3.05 -13.37 -19.50
CA ALA A 7 -3.37 -12.13 -20.24
C ALA A 7 -4.76 -11.60 -19.88
N ILE A 8 -5.77 -12.49 -19.84
CA ILE A 8 -7.14 -12.13 -19.45
C ILE A 8 -7.16 -11.62 -18.01
N TYR A 9 -6.49 -12.33 -17.09
CA TYR A 9 -6.41 -11.93 -15.69
C TYR A 9 -5.79 -10.53 -15.50
N LEU A 10 -4.66 -10.25 -16.16
CA LEU A 10 -4.05 -8.92 -16.11
C LEU A 10 -4.96 -7.85 -16.71
N ALA A 11 -5.62 -8.12 -17.84
CA ALA A 11 -6.56 -7.19 -18.45
C ALA A 11 -7.72 -6.83 -17.50
N ILE A 12 -8.31 -7.83 -16.84
CA ILE A 12 -9.37 -7.62 -15.83
C ILE A 12 -8.86 -6.74 -14.69
N LEU A 13 -7.67 -7.02 -14.16
CA LEU A 13 -7.08 -6.21 -13.08
C LEU A 13 -6.84 -4.76 -13.51
N TYR A 14 -6.36 -4.54 -14.73
CA TYR A 14 -6.07 -3.20 -15.22
C TYR A 14 -7.36 -2.38 -15.41
N VAL A 15 -8.40 -3.00 -15.98
CA VAL A 15 -9.72 -2.37 -16.12
C VAL A 15 -10.33 -2.08 -14.74
N LEU A 16 -10.26 -3.03 -13.81
CA LEU A 16 -10.78 -2.84 -12.45
C LEU A 16 -10.04 -1.72 -11.71
N SER A 17 -8.71 -1.67 -11.83
CA SER A 17 -7.89 -0.60 -11.25
C SER A 17 -8.24 0.77 -11.84
N ALA A 18 -8.40 0.86 -13.17
CA ALA A 18 -8.84 2.10 -13.82
C ALA A 18 -10.22 2.53 -13.32
N PHE A 19 -11.16 1.59 -13.17
CA PHE A 19 -12.46 1.85 -12.56
C PHE A 19 -12.32 2.40 -11.13
N CYS A 20 -11.48 1.79 -10.28
CA CYS A 20 -11.21 2.27 -8.92
C CYS A 20 -10.64 3.70 -8.90
N TYR A 21 -9.77 4.07 -9.84
CA TYR A 21 -9.25 5.44 -9.96
C TYR A 21 -10.34 6.43 -10.35
N VAL A 22 -11.15 6.11 -11.35
CA VAL A 22 -12.26 6.97 -11.80
C VAL A 22 -13.29 7.14 -10.68
N SER A 23 -13.69 6.06 -10.03
CA SER A 23 -14.69 6.12 -8.95
C SER A 23 -14.17 6.85 -7.71
N SER A 24 -12.91 6.63 -7.30
CA SER A 24 -12.30 7.37 -6.19
C SER A 24 -12.16 8.86 -6.50
N TYR A 25 -11.78 9.21 -7.73
CA TYR A 25 -11.74 10.60 -8.18
C TYR A 25 -13.13 11.26 -8.13
N LEU A 26 -14.18 10.58 -8.62
CA LEU A 26 -15.55 11.10 -8.56
C LEU A 26 -16.08 11.25 -7.13
N LEU A 27 -15.76 10.30 -6.24
CA LEU A 27 -16.09 10.40 -4.81
C LEU A 27 -15.34 11.56 -4.15
N TYR A 28 -14.06 11.73 -4.50
CA TYR A 28 -13.23 12.83 -4.04
C TYR A 28 -13.83 14.19 -4.47
N THR A 29 -14.15 14.38 -5.75
CA THR A 29 -14.71 15.65 -6.23
C THR A 29 -16.08 15.97 -5.62
N LYS A 30 -16.94 14.97 -5.37
CA LYS A 30 -18.30 15.20 -4.84
C LYS A 30 -18.33 15.51 -3.34
N LYS A 31 -17.53 14.83 -2.52
CA LYS A 31 -17.63 14.89 -1.05
C LYS A 31 -16.60 15.82 -0.40
N TYR A 32 -15.47 16.08 -1.06
CA TYR A 32 -14.32 16.75 -0.45
C TYR A 32 -14.04 18.16 -0.94
N HIS A 33 -14.92 18.77 -1.75
CA HIS A 33 -14.72 20.14 -2.26
C HIS A 33 -14.43 21.19 -1.17
N ALA A 34 -14.89 20.97 0.07
CA ALA A 34 -14.61 21.84 1.23
C ALA A 34 -13.32 21.50 2.00
N GLN A 35 -12.83 20.25 1.96
CA GLN A 35 -11.59 19.81 2.61
C GLN A 35 -10.35 19.93 1.70
N LEU A 36 -10.60 20.13 0.41
CA LEU A 36 -9.64 20.34 -0.68
C LEU A 36 -8.80 21.63 -0.57
N ALA A 37 -9.22 22.59 0.26
CA ALA A 37 -8.58 23.92 0.31
C ALA A 37 -7.13 23.91 0.82
N ASN A 38 -6.68 22.82 1.48
CA ASN A 38 -5.39 22.80 2.18
C ASN A 38 -4.47 21.61 1.82
N ILE A 39 -4.76 20.81 0.79
CA ILE A 39 -3.82 19.76 0.36
C ILE A 39 -2.71 20.40 -0.48
N SER A 40 -1.50 20.49 0.07
CA SER A 40 -0.36 20.97 -0.69
C SER A 40 0.17 19.89 -1.64
N PHE A 41 0.39 20.25 -2.89
CA PHE A 41 1.00 19.37 -3.88
C PHE A 41 2.43 18.97 -3.49
N SER A 42 3.14 19.83 -2.75
CA SER A 42 4.46 19.49 -2.20
C SER A 42 4.41 18.24 -1.32
N ASP A 43 3.35 18.10 -0.53
CA ASP A 43 3.25 17.05 0.47
C ASP A 43 2.96 15.71 -0.20
N ILE A 44 2.15 15.72 -1.26
CA ILE A 44 1.93 14.55 -2.12
C ILE A 44 3.24 14.08 -2.72
N ILE A 45 4.06 14.98 -3.27
CA ILE A 45 5.37 14.65 -3.83
C ILE A 45 6.27 14.04 -2.75
N ILE A 46 6.33 14.64 -1.55
CA ILE A 46 7.12 14.12 -0.44
C ILE A 46 6.67 12.71 -0.06
N PHE A 47 5.35 12.47 0.04
CA PHE A 47 4.82 11.15 0.35
C PHE A 47 5.07 10.11 -0.76
N ILE A 48 5.10 10.51 -2.03
CA ILE A 48 5.52 9.64 -3.14
C ILE A 48 6.97 9.19 -2.93
N PHE A 49 7.89 10.12 -2.66
CA PHE A 49 9.29 9.80 -2.40
C PHE A 49 9.43 8.92 -1.16
N LEU A 50 8.72 9.26 -0.09
CA LEU A 50 8.69 8.47 1.14
C LEU A 50 8.22 7.04 0.89
N SER A 51 7.16 6.87 0.09
CA SER A 51 6.65 5.56 -0.31
C SER A 51 7.68 4.79 -1.14
N ALA A 52 8.33 5.44 -2.11
CA ALA A 52 9.38 4.82 -2.92
C ALA A 52 10.58 4.36 -2.08
N ILE A 53 11.01 5.19 -1.12
CA ILE A 53 12.09 4.88 -0.18
C ILE A 53 11.68 3.69 0.70
N ALA A 54 10.49 3.73 1.31
CA ALA A 54 9.99 2.65 2.16
C ALA A 54 9.88 1.32 1.40
N GLU A 55 9.37 1.34 0.16
CA GLU A 55 9.29 0.17 -0.72
C GLU A 55 10.65 -0.31 -1.24
N SER A 56 11.69 0.54 -1.21
CA SER A 56 13.07 0.14 -1.52
C SER A 56 13.77 -0.53 -0.33
N PHE A 57 13.29 -0.25 0.89
CA PHE A 57 13.84 -0.75 2.14
C PHE A 57 13.23 -2.08 2.61
N VAL A 58 12.65 -2.86 1.69
CA VAL A 58 12.17 -4.21 1.97
C VAL A 58 13.27 -5.05 2.64
N VAL A 59 12.97 -5.58 3.82
CA VAL A 59 13.86 -6.48 4.55
C VAL A 59 13.50 -7.90 4.18
N LYS A 60 14.49 -8.71 3.84
CA LYS A 60 14.27 -10.15 3.66
C LYS A 60 14.33 -10.82 5.02
N TYR A 61 13.34 -11.62 5.33
CA TYR A 61 13.38 -12.54 6.46
C TYR A 61 13.04 -13.93 5.92
N LYS A 62 14.00 -14.86 6.01
CA LYS A 62 13.95 -16.15 5.29
C LYS A 62 13.74 -15.92 3.79
N ASN A 63 12.62 -16.40 3.22
CA ASN A 63 12.26 -16.27 1.81
C ASN A 63 11.20 -15.19 1.55
N VAL A 64 10.97 -14.30 2.52
CA VAL A 64 9.86 -13.34 2.50
C VAL A 64 10.41 -11.92 2.59
N GLY A 65 9.90 -11.02 1.75
CA GLY A 65 10.17 -9.59 1.85
C GLY A 65 9.12 -8.90 2.73
N ILE A 66 9.58 -8.19 3.76
CA ILE A 66 8.77 -7.35 4.63
C ILE A 66 9.00 -5.88 4.27
N SER A 67 7.94 -5.22 3.79
CA SER A 67 7.97 -3.81 3.38
C SER A 67 7.37 -2.92 4.46
N PRO A 68 8.05 -1.85 4.90
CA PRO A 68 7.43 -0.80 5.72
C PRO A 68 6.47 0.09 4.92
N GLY A 69 6.42 -0.05 3.59
CA GLY A 69 5.65 0.81 2.68
C GLY A 69 4.16 0.89 3.00
N PHE A 70 3.57 -0.15 3.59
CA PHE A 70 2.15 -0.12 3.98
C PHE A 70 1.85 0.93 5.06
N GLY A 71 2.80 1.26 5.93
CA GLY A 71 2.66 2.39 6.87
C GLY A 71 2.45 3.71 6.12
N ILE A 72 3.22 3.93 5.05
CA ILE A 72 3.08 5.13 4.20
C ILE A 72 1.73 5.12 3.48
N THR A 73 1.30 3.97 2.94
CA THR A 73 -0.01 3.82 2.29
C THR A 73 -1.15 4.19 3.23
N THR A 74 -1.07 3.72 4.47
CA THR A 74 -2.05 4.00 5.51
C THR A 74 -2.08 5.50 5.85
N ALA A 75 -0.92 6.09 6.15
CA ALA A 75 -0.80 7.51 6.46
C ALA A 75 -1.33 8.39 5.31
N ALA A 76 -0.93 8.08 4.07
CA ALA A 76 -1.34 8.80 2.88
C ALA A 76 -2.85 8.73 2.66
N THR A 77 -3.45 7.55 2.82
CA THR A 77 -4.89 7.33 2.63
C THR A 77 -5.72 8.07 3.68
N LEU A 78 -5.26 8.06 4.94
CA LEU A 78 -5.94 8.75 6.04
C LEU A 78 -5.79 10.28 5.95
N HIS A 79 -4.63 10.77 5.51
CA HIS A 79 -4.34 12.20 5.44
C HIS A 79 -4.88 12.87 4.17
N PHE A 80 -4.55 12.33 2.99
CA PHE A 80 -4.91 12.93 1.70
C PHE A 80 -6.20 12.36 1.11
N GLY A 81 -6.77 11.33 1.73
CA GLY A 81 -7.91 10.60 1.23
C GLY A 81 -7.54 9.48 0.25
N VAL A 82 -8.55 8.69 -0.13
CA VAL A 82 -8.37 7.42 -0.87
C VAL A 82 -7.74 7.63 -2.25
N PHE A 83 -8.20 8.64 -3.01
CA PHE A 83 -7.66 8.91 -4.34
C PHE A 83 -6.15 9.20 -4.30
N TRP A 84 -5.74 10.17 -3.49
CA TRP A 84 -4.32 10.52 -3.35
C TRP A 84 -3.50 9.40 -2.70
N GLY A 85 -4.07 8.66 -1.75
CA GLY A 85 -3.45 7.46 -1.21
C GLY A 85 -3.13 6.43 -2.29
N MET A 86 -4.05 6.18 -3.23
CA MET A 86 -3.84 5.30 -4.39
C MET A 86 -2.71 5.81 -5.31
N VAL A 87 -2.70 7.11 -5.61
CA VAL A 87 -1.66 7.75 -6.43
C VAL A 87 -0.29 7.61 -5.78
N ILE A 88 -0.18 7.98 -4.50
CA ILE A 88 1.06 7.94 -3.72
C ILE A 88 1.64 6.53 -3.69
N VAL A 89 0.85 5.51 -3.32
CA VAL A 89 1.35 4.13 -3.24
C VAL A 89 1.71 3.57 -4.61
N SER A 90 0.97 3.91 -5.66
CA SER A 90 1.20 3.39 -7.01
C SER A 90 2.47 3.97 -7.62
N ILE A 91 2.67 5.28 -7.52
CA ILE A 91 3.89 5.94 -8.01
C ILE A 91 5.08 5.53 -7.14
N GLY A 92 4.94 5.53 -5.81
CA GLY A 92 5.99 5.09 -4.88
C GLY A 92 6.46 3.67 -5.17
N THR A 93 5.54 2.72 -5.33
CA THR A 93 5.85 1.33 -5.71
C THR A 93 6.51 1.23 -7.08
N THR A 94 6.19 2.13 -8.01
CA THR A 94 6.77 2.16 -9.35
C THR A 94 8.21 2.67 -9.34
N LEU A 95 8.50 3.64 -8.48
CA LEU A 95 9.83 4.26 -8.34
C LEU A 95 10.77 3.47 -7.41
N ARG A 96 10.29 2.41 -6.75
CA ARG A 96 11.12 1.63 -5.82
C ARG A 96 12.32 0.99 -6.51
N CYS A 97 13.40 0.85 -5.74
CA CYS A 97 14.63 0.18 -6.13
C CYS A 97 14.88 -0.98 -5.16
N VAL A 98 14.65 -2.22 -5.62
CA VAL A 98 14.74 -3.41 -4.77
C VAL A 98 15.84 -4.35 -5.27
N ARG A 99 16.72 -4.80 -4.36
CA ARG A 99 17.75 -5.80 -4.69
C ARG A 99 17.20 -7.23 -4.57
N PHE A 100 17.18 -7.95 -5.69
CA PHE A 100 16.76 -9.35 -5.75
C PHE A 100 17.84 -10.19 -6.47
N GLN A 101 18.33 -11.24 -5.80
CA GLN A 101 19.35 -12.16 -6.34
C GLN A 101 20.58 -11.44 -6.95
N GLY A 102 21.15 -10.47 -6.23
CA GLY A 102 22.32 -9.71 -6.69
C GLY A 102 22.05 -8.65 -7.76
N LYS A 103 20.84 -8.58 -8.33
CA LYS A 103 20.42 -7.56 -9.28
C LYS A 103 19.51 -6.52 -8.64
N THR A 104 19.68 -5.26 -9.02
CA THR A 104 18.79 -4.17 -8.57
C THR A 104 17.66 -4.03 -9.56
N ASN A 105 16.42 -4.32 -9.15
CA ASN A 105 15.22 -4.10 -9.94
C ASN A 105 14.70 -2.67 -9.69
N HIS A 106 14.43 -1.95 -10.76
CA HIS A 106 13.89 -0.59 -10.79
C HIS A 106 12.95 -0.42 -11.98
N LEU A 107 12.32 0.75 -12.12
CA LEU A 107 11.36 1.04 -13.19
C LEU A 107 11.87 0.65 -14.59
N PHE A 108 13.09 1.09 -14.95
CA PHE A 108 13.63 0.89 -16.30
C PHE A 108 14.05 -0.54 -16.65
N ASN A 109 14.13 -1.47 -15.69
CA ASN A 109 14.49 -2.87 -15.98
C ASN A 109 13.38 -3.86 -15.59
N THR A 110 12.29 -3.37 -15.01
CA THR A 110 11.13 -4.19 -14.67
C THR A 110 10.16 -4.22 -15.86
N PRO A 111 9.72 -5.39 -16.34
CA PRO A 111 8.74 -5.47 -17.41
C PRO A 111 7.45 -4.71 -17.06
N VAL A 112 6.95 -3.89 -18.01
CA VAL A 112 5.82 -2.98 -17.82
C VAL A 112 4.59 -3.67 -17.23
N TYR A 113 4.26 -4.88 -17.70
CA TYR A 113 3.09 -5.62 -17.20
C TYR A 113 3.21 -6.00 -15.70
N LYS A 114 4.43 -6.19 -15.19
CA LYS A 114 4.66 -6.45 -13.75
C LYS A 114 4.50 -5.17 -12.93
N THR A 115 4.96 -4.04 -13.47
CA THR A 115 4.76 -2.72 -12.86
C THR A 115 3.27 -2.38 -12.79
N LEU A 116 2.55 -2.51 -13.91
CA LEU A 116 1.10 -2.32 -13.97
C LEU A 116 0.35 -3.27 -13.05
N TYR A 117 0.76 -4.54 -12.94
CA TYR A 117 0.17 -5.48 -11.99
C TYR A 117 0.28 -4.97 -10.55
N ASN A 118 1.46 -4.49 -10.13
CA ASN A 118 1.64 -3.94 -8.79
C ASN A 118 0.79 -2.69 -8.58
N ILE A 119 0.80 -1.75 -9.54
CA ILE A 119 -0.06 -0.55 -9.50
C ILE A 119 -1.53 -0.96 -9.33
N SER A 120 -2.01 -1.91 -10.12
CA SER A 120 -3.39 -2.38 -10.03
C SER A 120 -3.70 -3.03 -8.70
N ASN A 121 -2.84 -3.91 -8.21
CA ASN A 121 -3.03 -4.54 -6.91
C ASN A 121 -3.10 -3.50 -5.78
N TYR A 122 -2.10 -2.63 -5.66
CA TYR A 122 -2.08 -1.59 -4.63
C TYR A 122 -3.26 -0.62 -4.73
N SER A 123 -3.59 -0.14 -5.93
CA SER A 123 -4.72 0.77 -6.12
C SER A 123 -6.07 0.12 -5.75
N ILE A 124 -6.33 -1.13 -6.15
CA ILE A 124 -7.57 -1.84 -5.81
C ILE A 124 -7.64 -2.12 -4.30
N SER A 125 -6.54 -2.59 -3.70
CA SER A 125 -6.46 -2.84 -2.25
C SER A 125 -6.69 -1.56 -1.44
N THR A 126 -6.05 -0.45 -1.82
CA THR A 126 -6.24 0.86 -1.15
C THR A 126 -7.66 1.37 -1.33
N TYR A 127 -8.22 1.26 -2.54
CA TYR A 127 -9.58 1.70 -2.84
C TYR A 127 -10.63 0.96 -2.01
N LEU A 128 -10.60 -0.38 -2.02
CA LEU A 128 -11.58 -1.19 -1.30
C LEU A 128 -11.44 -1.04 0.22
N GLY A 129 -10.21 -0.99 0.75
CA GLY A 129 -10.00 -0.68 2.16
C GLY A 129 -10.51 0.73 2.53
N GLY A 130 -10.21 1.72 1.69
CA GLY A 130 -10.53 3.12 1.92
C GLY A 130 -12.01 3.47 1.80
N ILE A 131 -12.77 2.74 0.98
CA ILE A 131 -14.22 2.95 0.89
C ILE A 131 -14.94 2.50 2.16
N VAL A 132 -14.52 1.39 2.76
CA VAL A 132 -15.15 0.92 4.00
C VAL A 132 -14.91 1.91 5.13
N PHE A 133 -13.73 2.53 5.17
CA PHE A 133 -13.46 3.68 6.04
C PHE A 133 -14.52 4.79 5.86
N HIS A 134 -14.90 5.13 4.62
CA HIS A 134 -15.91 6.16 4.33
C HIS A 134 -17.37 5.75 4.57
N PHE A 135 -17.74 4.48 4.34
CA PHE A 135 -19.09 4.01 4.63
C PHE A 135 -19.38 3.99 6.13
N ILE A 136 -18.39 3.67 6.95
CA ILE A 136 -18.51 3.72 8.42
C ILE A 136 -18.63 5.18 8.90
N LEU A 137 -17.93 6.12 8.27
CA LEU A 137 -18.02 7.57 8.56
C LEU A 137 -19.38 8.21 8.24
N ASN A 138 -20.17 7.64 7.34
CA ASN A 138 -21.44 8.24 6.90
C ASN A 138 -22.59 8.07 7.91
N ARG A 139 -22.34 7.39 9.03
CA ARG A 139 -23.21 7.41 10.20
C ARG A 139 -22.62 8.42 11.19
N ASN A 140 -23.43 9.30 11.77
CA ASN A 140 -23.10 10.43 12.66
C ASN A 140 -22.32 10.08 13.96
N TYR A 141 -21.47 9.06 13.95
CA TYR A 141 -20.70 8.53 15.08
C TYR A 141 -19.24 9.02 15.08
N THR A 142 -18.94 10.09 14.34
CA THR A 142 -17.59 10.55 14.00
C THR A 142 -16.77 11.15 15.15
N THR A 143 -17.30 11.17 16.37
CA THR A 143 -16.65 11.79 17.54
C THR A 143 -16.03 10.82 18.53
N TYR A 144 -16.37 9.52 18.51
CA TYR A 144 -15.80 8.58 19.48
C TYR A 144 -14.53 7.88 18.95
N PRO A 145 -13.44 7.82 19.74
CA PRO A 145 -12.19 7.15 19.38
C PRO A 145 -12.35 5.70 18.92
N ILE A 146 -13.35 4.98 19.46
CA ILE A 146 -13.62 3.59 19.08
C ILE A 146 -14.01 3.44 17.61
N TYR A 147 -14.75 4.39 17.03
CA TYR A 147 -15.12 4.31 15.61
C TYR A 147 -13.94 4.56 14.69
N ILE A 148 -13.05 5.50 15.06
CA ILE A 148 -11.80 5.75 14.33
C ILE A 148 -10.91 4.49 14.36
N PHE A 149 -10.82 3.84 15.52
CA PHE A 149 -10.08 2.59 15.66
C PHE A 149 -10.67 1.46 14.79
N VAL A 150 -11.99 1.25 14.86
CA VAL A 150 -12.68 0.23 14.04
C VAL A 150 -12.52 0.52 12.55
N GLN A 151 -12.62 1.77 12.12
CA GLN A 151 -12.40 2.19 10.73
C GLN A 151 -10.99 1.86 10.25
N TYR A 152 -9.98 2.21 11.06
CA TYR A 152 -8.59 1.90 10.78
C TYR A 152 -8.35 0.39 10.66
N ILE A 153 -8.81 -0.39 11.63
CA ILE A 153 -8.67 -1.86 11.58
C ILE A 153 -9.39 -2.45 10.36
N SER A 154 -10.57 -1.93 10.02
CA SER A 154 -11.31 -2.35 8.82
C SER A 154 -10.53 -2.08 7.53
N PHE A 155 -9.89 -0.91 7.42
CA PHE A 155 -9.02 -0.56 6.30
C PHE A 155 -7.86 -1.56 6.18
N VAL A 156 -7.15 -1.83 7.27
CA VAL A 156 -5.98 -2.73 7.30
C VAL A 156 -6.39 -4.16 6.91
N ILE A 157 -7.48 -4.68 7.47
CA ILE A 157 -7.95 -6.04 7.20
C ILE A 157 -8.39 -6.19 5.74
N LEU A 158 -9.17 -5.24 5.22
CA LEU A 158 -9.65 -5.32 3.83
C LEU A 158 -8.52 -5.16 2.83
N PHE A 159 -7.59 -4.25 3.09
CA PHE A 159 -6.40 -4.12 2.27
C PHE A 159 -5.63 -5.44 2.23
N LEU A 160 -5.37 -6.06 3.40
CA LEU A 160 -4.71 -7.37 3.51
C LEU A 160 -5.43 -8.45 2.70
N MET A 161 -6.74 -8.59 2.88
CA MET A 161 -7.54 -9.63 2.21
C MET A 161 -7.52 -9.47 0.70
N VAL A 162 -7.76 -8.26 0.20
CA VAL A 162 -7.79 -7.96 -1.24
C VAL A 162 -6.39 -8.16 -1.85
N ASN A 163 -5.35 -7.63 -1.19
CA ASN A 163 -3.98 -7.75 -1.68
C ASN A 163 -3.54 -9.23 -1.76
N THR A 164 -3.84 -9.99 -0.71
CA THR A 164 -3.54 -11.43 -0.63
C THR A 164 -4.30 -12.20 -1.70
N LEU A 165 -5.58 -11.90 -1.92
CA LEU A 165 -6.40 -12.56 -2.93
C LEU A 165 -5.85 -12.31 -4.34
N ILE A 166 -5.51 -11.06 -4.68
CA ILE A 166 -4.94 -10.70 -5.98
C ILE A 166 -3.58 -11.40 -6.19
N ILE A 167 -2.70 -11.40 -5.19
CA ILE A 167 -1.41 -12.11 -5.30
C ILE A 167 -1.63 -13.61 -5.47
N SER A 168 -2.55 -14.19 -4.71
CA SER A 168 -2.78 -15.64 -4.72
C SER A 168 -3.30 -16.13 -6.06
N ILE A 169 -4.24 -15.41 -6.68
CA ILE A 169 -4.74 -15.76 -8.02
C ILE A 169 -3.62 -15.70 -9.05
N LEU A 170 -2.76 -14.67 -9.01
CA LEU A 170 -1.62 -14.58 -9.91
C LEU A 170 -0.70 -15.80 -9.78
N VAL A 171 -0.33 -16.17 -8.54
CA VAL A 171 0.58 -17.28 -8.29
C VAL A 171 -0.03 -18.61 -8.72
N VAL A 172 -1.33 -18.84 -8.49
CA VAL A 172 -2.04 -20.03 -8.98
C VAL A 172 -1.96 -20.14 -10.50
N ILE A 173 -2.17 -19.03 -11.23
CA ILE A 173 -2.09 -19.02 -12.70
C ILE A 173 -0.67 -19.35 -13.20
N LEU A 174 0.37 -18.94 -12.47
CA LEU A 174 1.77 -19.14 -12.85
C LEU A 174 2.32 -20.51 -12.46
N SER A 175 1.96 -21.01 -11.27
CA SER A 175 2.55 -22.20 -10.66
C SER A 175 1.66 -23.44 -10.73
N GLN A 176 0.38 -23.31 -11.07
CA GLN A 176 -0.61 -24.41 -11.14
C GLN A 176 -0.79 -25.19 -9.83
N THR A 177 -0.50 -24.57 -8.68
CA THR A 177 -0.69 -25.15 -7.34
C THR A 177 -2.05 -24.77 -6.76
N ASN A 178 -2.44 -25.42 -5.66
CA ASN A 178 -3.72 -25.17 -5.01
C ASN A 178 -3.86 -23.73 -4.49
N PHE A 179 -5.06 -23.16 -4.67
CA PHE A 179 -5.36 -21.80 -4.23
C PHE A 179 -5.28 -21.62 -2.72
N PHE A 180 -5.86 -22.53 -1.93
CA PHE A 180 -5.92 -22.38 -0.47
C PHE A 180 -4.54 -22.40 0.21
N ASP A 181 -3.62 -23.20 -0.32
CA ASP A 181 -2.24 -23.26 0.19
C ASP A 181 -1.52 -21.93 -0.06
N ILE A 182 -1.61 -21.41 -1.29
CA ILE A 182 -1.05 -20.11 -1.67
C ILE A 182 -1.70 -18.99 -0.86
N PHE A 183 -3.03 -18.98 -0.75
CA PHE A 183 -3.76 -17.95 -0.04
C PHE A 183 -3.39 -17.91 1.43
N SER A 184 -3.36 -19.06 2.12
CA SER A 184 -2.98 -19.14 3.53
C SER A 184 -1.53 -18.71 3.76
N TYR A 185 -0.63 -19.10 2.85
CA TYR A 185 0.76 -18.65 2.89
C TYR A 185 0.87 -17.12 2.75
N HIS A 186 0.27 -16.55 1.71
CA HIS A 186 0.32 -15.11 1.48
C HIS A 186 -0.45 -14.31 2.52
N LEU A 187 -1.49 -14.87 3.15
CA LEU A 187 -2.20 -14.22 4.25
C LEU A 187 -1.30 -14.11 5.48
N ARG A 188 -0.58 -15.18 5.84
CA ARG A 188 0.37 -15.17 6.97
C ARG A 188 1.52 -14.19 6.73
N ILE A 189 2.05 -14.15 5.50
CA ILE A 189 3.09 -13.20 5.12
C ILE A 189 2.55 -11.77 5.07
N GLY A 190 1.37 -11.58 4.48
CA GLY A 190 0.68 -10.31 4.39
C GLY A 190 0.41 -9.74 5.79
N PHE A 191 0.06 -10.59 6.76
CA PHE A 191 -0.10 -10.16 8.15
C PHE A 191 1.18 -9.50 8.70
N LEU A 192 2.35 -10.13 8.48
CA LEU A 192 3.66 -9.55 8.84
C LEU A 192 3.95 -8.23 8.10
N ASN A 193 3.53 -8.11 6.84
CA ASN A 193 3.84 -6.94 6.03
C ASN A 193 2.90 -5.76 6.26
N ILE A 194 1.63 -6.05 6.54
CA ILE A 194 0.54 -5.07 6.51
C ILE A 194 0.15 -4.74 7.94
N VAL A 195 -0.17 -5.74 8.76
CA VAL A 195 -0.64 -5.49 10.13
C VAL A 195 0.48 -4.91 10.99
N TYR A 196 1.71 -5.43 10.90
CA TYR A 196 2.83 -4.86 11.67
C TYR A 196 3.31 -3.50 11.17
N ALA A 197 3.21 -3.23 9.86
CA ALA A 197 3.60 -1.92 9.32
C ALA A 197 2.53 -0.85 9.59
N SER A 198 1.28 -1.26 9.82
CA SER A 198 0.14 -0.35 9.98
C SER A 198 0.30 0.69 11.11
N PRO A 199 0.78 0.36 12.33
CA PRO A 199 0.90 1.34 13.42
C PRO A 199 1.91 2.44 13.11
N PHE A 200 2.95 2.14 12.33
CA PHE A 200 3.90 3.15 11.85
C PHE A 200 3.21 4.18 10.95
N GLY A 201 2.14 3.80 10.24
CA GLY A 201 1.33 4.74 9.47
C GLY A 201 0.57 5.74 10.35
N ILE A 202 -0.02 5.28 11.46
CA ILE A 202 -0.65 6.18 12.44
C ILE A 202 0.39 7.09 13.08
N LEU A 203 1.54 6.53 13.49
CA LEU A 203 2.63 7.31 14.07
C LEU A 203 3.14 8.39 13.10
N LEU A 204 3.35 8.02 11.83
CA LEU A 204 3.74 8.95 10.78
C LEU A 204 2.71 10.07 10.62
N LEU A 205 1.42 9.73 10.57
CA LEU A 205 0.35 10.71 10.46
C LEU A 205 0.35 11.69 11.65
N PHE A 206 0.49 11.18 12.86
CA PHE A 206 0.54 12.00 14.07
C PHE A 206 1.75 12.93 14.07
N LEU A 207 2.94 12.41 13.75
CA LEU A 207 4.17 13.19 13.68
C LEU A 207 4.13 14.23 12.55
N TYR A 208 3.53 13.89 11.41
CA TYR A 208 3.32 14.82 10.32
C TYR A 208 2.37 15.96 10.71
N ASN A 209 1.23 15.65 11.31
CA ASN A 209 0.27 16.68 11.70
C ASN A 209 0.79 17.61 12.81
N SER A 210 1.72 17.13 13.64
CA SER A 210 2.32 17.93 14.72
C SER A 210 3.54 18.73 14.28
N ASN A 211 4.39 18.17 13.42
CA ASN A 211 5.72 18.71 13.11
C ASN A 211 6.01 18.83 11.60
N ASN A 212 5.02 18.64 10.73
CA ASN A 212 5.13 18.63 9.27
C ASN A 212 6.29 17.73 8.81
N ILE A 213 7.22 18.29 8.02
CA ILE A 213 8.37 17.59 7.43
C ILE A 213 9.29 16.99 8.51
N LEU A 214 9.46 17.63 9.66
CA LEU A 214 10.28 17.08 10.75
C LEU A 214 9.71 15.73 11.24
N GLY A 215 8.38 15.61 11.29
CA GLY A 215 7.73 14.34 11.64
C GLY A 215 8.01 13.22 10.63
N ILE A 216 8.09 13.56 9.34
CA ILE A 216 8.47 12.64 8.27
C ILE A 216 9.92 12.17 8.46
N LEU A 217 10.83 13.11 8.74
CA LEU A 217 12.26 12.80 8.95
C LEU A 217 12.46 11.85 10.13
N VAL A 218 11.76 12.08 11.25
CA VAL A 218 11.79 11.20 12.42
C VAL A 218 11.28 9.80 12.04
N THR A 219 10.17 9.71 11.31
CA THR A 219 9.61 8.42 10.88
C THR A 219 10.56 7.69 9.93
N LEU A 220 11.18 8.40 8.98
CA LEU A 220 12.20 7.84 8.09
C LEU A 220 13.37 7.25 8.88
N LEU A 221 13.84 7.98 9.90
CA LEU A 221 14.94 7.52 10.75
C LEU A 221 14.56 6.21 11.46
N VAL A 222 13.35 6.09 11.99
CA VAL A 222 12.83 4.85 12.58
C VAL A 222 12.77 3.71 11.56
N ILE A 223 12.28 3.96 10.34
CA ILE A 223 12.21 2.96 9.27
C ILE A 223 13.61 2.48 8.85
N ILE A 224 14.55 3.40 8.66
CA ILE A 224 15.93 3.06 8.26
C ILE A 224 16.63 2.28 9.38
N THR A 225 16.46 2.71 10.64
CA THR A 225 17.09 2.08 11.81
C THR A 225 16.52 0.69 12.05
N SER A 226 15.20 0.52 11.97
CA SER A 226 14.56 -0.80 12.10
C SER A 226 15.07 -1.79 11.05
N ARG A 227 15.21 -1.36 9.78
CA ARG A 227 15.84 -2.19 8.75
C ARG A 227 17.28 -2.57 9.10
N TYR A 228 18.07 -1.62 9.59
CA TYR A 228 19.45 -1.88 9.95
C TYR A 228 19.55 -2.91 11.08
N ILE A 229 18.71 -2.77 12.12
CA ILE A 229 18.60 -3.74 13.22
C ILE A 229 18.20 -5.11 12.69
N PHE A 230 17.17 -5.21 11.84
CA PHE A 230 16.78 -6.50 11.27
C PHE A 230 17.88 -7.14 10.44
N LYS A 231 18.68 -6.34 9.73
CA LYS A 231 19.83 -6.84 8.98
C LYS A 231 20.93 -7.38 9.89
N LEU A 232 21.19 -6.74 11.03
CA LEU A 232 22.22 -7.18 11.97
C LEU A 232 21.83 -8.39 12.81
N TYR A 233 20.54 -8.53 13.16
CA TYR A 233 20.11 -9.53 14.16
C TYR A 233 19.32 -10.72 13.58
N LEU A 234 18.81 -10.64 12.36
CA LEU A 234 18.01 -11.71 11.74
C LEU A 234 18.56 -12.24 10.41
N LEU A 235 19.61 -11.62 9.88
CA LEU A 235 20.20 -11.96 8.59
C LEU A 235 21.67 -12.42 8.68
N ASP A 236 22.19 -12.55 9.90
CA ASP A 236 23.35 -13.35 10.27
C ASP A 236 22.87 -14.62 11.00
#